data_AF-A0A231P1M0-F1
#
_entry.id   AF-A0A231P1M0-F1
#
_cell.length_a   1.000
_cell.length_b   1.000
_cell.length_c   1.000
_cell.angle_alpha   90.00
_cell.angle_beta   90.00
_cell.angle_gamma   90.00
#
_symmetry.space_group_name_H-M   'P 1'
#
loop_
_entity.id
_entity.type
_entity.pdbx_description
1 polymer ?
#
loop_
_entity_poly.entity_id
_entity_poly.type
_entity_poly.pdbx_seq_one_letter_code
_entity_poly.pdbx_strand_id
1 'polypeptide(L)'
;MAQGICLLDQALDLAMQEMSALEDGAYDKAVALAERRNEITSMAWHMLDEDNIEECRGHLLELNRVQEHLTSLAVQARDTLRQELQRSRLERQRMNGYHQAIGQALQ
;
A
#
# COMPACT_ATOMS: atom_id res chain seq x y z
N MET A 1 -22.21 -8.66 20.80
CA MET A 1 -20.99 -8.54 19.96
C MET A 1 -19.96 -7.79 20.77
N ALA A 2 -18.80 -8.40 20.99
CA ALA A 2 -17.72 -7.79 21.75
C ALA A 2 -17.16 -6.60 20.95
N GLN A 3 -16.98 -5.46 21.63
CA GLN A 3 -16.60 -4.20 20.99
C GLN A 3 -15.26 -4.29 20.24
N GLY A 4 -14.34 -5.18 20.68
CA GLY A 4 -13.10 -5.49 19.98
C GLY A 4 -13.30 -6.16 18.62
N ILE A 5 -14.28 -7.06 18.47
CA ILE A 5 -14.54 -7.76 17.20
C ILE A 5 -15.01 -6.76 16.14
N CYS A 6 -15.93 -5.86 16.47
CA CYS A 6 -16.40 -4.84 15.54
C CYS A 6 -15.28 -3.90 15.07
N LEU A 7 -14.26 -3.67 15.91
CA LEU A 7 -13.07 -2.90 15.52
C LEU A 7 -12.17 -3.71 14.58
N LEU A 8 -12.03 -5.03 14.77
CA LEU A 8 -11.28 -5.87 13.85
C LEU A 8 -11.95 -5.98 12.47
N ASP A 9 -13.27 -6.09 12.42
CA ASP A 9 -14.04 -6.03 11.15
C ASP A 9 -13.78 -4.71 10.42
N GLN A 10 -13.84 -3.59 11.15
CA GLN A 10 -13.57 -2.27 10.58
C GLN A 10 -12.12 -2.14 10.10
N ALA A 11 -11.16 -2.74 10.80
CA ALA A 11 -9.77 -2.79 10.35
C ALA A 11 -9.61 -3.59 9.05
N LEU A 12 -10.37 -4.68 8.89
CA LEU A 12 -10.37 -5.50 7.68
C LEU A 12 -10.95 -4.73 6.48
N ASP A 13 -12.07 -4.03 6.67
CA ASP A 13 -12.67 -3.17 5.64
C ASP A 13 -11.73 -2.06 5.18
N LEU A 14 -11.01 -1.43 6.11
CA LEU A 14 -10.00 -0.42 5.77
C LEU A 14 -8.84 -1.02 4.98
N ALA A 15 -8.43 -2.24 5.32
CA ALA A 15 -7.34 -2.92 4.63
C ALA A 15 -7.71 -3.29 3.19
N MET A 16 -8.96 -3.70 2.94
CA MET A 16 -9.47 -3.93 1.58
C MET A 16 -9.51 -2.63 0.76
N GLN A 17 -9.89 -1.51 1.38
CA GLN A 17 -9.84 -0.19 0.73
C GLN A 17 -8.41 0.27 0.46
N GLU A 18 -7.46 -0.03 1.37
CA GLU A 18 -6.03 0.24 1.19
C GLU A 18 -5.49 -0.51 -0.03
N MET A 19 -5.85 -1.79 -0.20
CA MET A 19 -5.46 -2.58 -1.38
C MET A 19 -5.94 -1.94 -2.68
N SER A 20 -7.23 -1.61 -2.75
CA SER A 20 -7.81 -0.97 -3.94
C SER A 20 -7.12 0.37 -4.25
N ALA A 21 -6.80 1.17 -3.23
CA ALA A 21 -6.05 2.43 -3.41
C ALA A 21 -4.62 2.20 -3.94
N LEU A 22 -3.94 1.14 -3.49
CA LEU A 22 -2.62 0.77 -4.01
C LEU A 22 -2.68 0.32 -5.47
N GLU A 23 -3.68 -0.48 -5.83
CA GLU A 23 -3.90 -0.94 -7.20
C GLU A 23 -4.21 0.23 -8.15
N ASP A 24 -4.98 1.21 -7.68
CA ASP A 24 -5.31 2.44 -8.42
C ASP A 24 -4.15 3.46 -8.47
N GLY A 25 -3.03 3.19 -7.79
CA GLY A 25 -1.90 4.11 -7.68
C GLY A 25 -2.17 5.35 -6.81
N ALA A 26 -3.27 5.34 -6.03
CA ALA A 26 -3.65 6.41 -5.11
C ALA A 26 -2.88 6.30 -3.79
N TYR A 27 -1.55 6.45 -3.84
CA TYR A 27 -0.66 6.15 -2.72
C TYR A 27 -0.92 6.99 -1.46
N ASP A 28 -1.22 8.29 -1.59
CA ASP A 28 -1.54 9.15 -0.44
C ASP A 28 -2.79 8.65 0.30
N LYS A 29 -3.78 8.17 -0.45
CA LYS A 29 -5.00 7.58 0.12
C LYS A 29 -4.70 6.26 0.81
N ALA A 30 -3.87 5.42 0.20
CA ALA A 30 -3.45 4.16 0.81
C ALA A 30 -2.73 4.39 2.15
N VAL A 31 -1.84 5.38 2.24
CA VAL A 31 -1.16 5.74 3.50
C VAL A 31 -2.15 6.18 4.58
N ALA A 32 -3.09 7.07 4.26
CA ALA A 32 -4.09 7.53 5.23
C ALA A 32 -4.99 6.38 5.73
N LEU A 33 -5.35 5.44 4.84
CA LEU A 33 -6.11 4.25 5.22
C LEU A 33 -5.30 3.31 6.12
N ALA A 34 -4.01 3.14 5.85
CA ALA A 34 -3.10 2.33 6.65
C ALA A 34 -2.93 2.90 8.07
N GLU A 35 -2.75 4.23 8.20
CA GLU A 35 -2.66 4.91 9.49
C GLU A 35 -3.95 4.70 10.30
N ARG A 36 -5.10 4.91 9.66
CA ARG A 36 -6.41 4.74 10.32
C ARG A 36 -6.65 3.28 10.74
N ARG A 37 -6.26 2.33 9.90
CA ARG A 37 -6.34 0.89 10.22
C ARG A 37 -5.46 0.55 11.43
N ASN A 38 -4.25 1.10 11.51
CA ASN A 38 -3.36 0.89 12.64
C ASN A 38 -3.94 1.40 13.96
N GLU A 39 -4.57 2.56 13.95
CA GLU A 39 -5.29 3.10 15.12
C GLU A 39 -6.39 2.15 15.60
N ILE A 40 -7.23 1.69 14.68
CA ILE A 40 -8.38 0.85 15.00
C ILE A 40 -7.95 -0.54 15.49
N THR A 41 -6.96 -1.15 14.84
CA THR A 41 -6.40 -2.42 15.31
C THR A 41 -5.80 -2.27 16.71
N SER A 42 -5.13 -1.15 17.00
CA SER A 42 -4.61 -0.84 18.34
C SER A 42 -5.73 -0.70 19.38
N MET A 43 -6.83 -0.05 19.02
CA MET A 43 -8.02 0.03 19.89
C MET A 43 -8.64 -1.36 20.11
N ALA A 44 -8.73 -2.18 19.08
CA ALA A 44 -9.26 -3.53 19.17
C ALA A 44 -8.46 -4.38 20.15
N TRP A 45 -7.13 -4.30 20.11
CA TRP A 45 -6.24 -5.00 21.05
C TRP A 45 -6.53 -4.69 22.51
N HIS A 46 -6.87 -3.44 22.84
CA HIS A 46 -7.20 -3.04 24.21
C HIS A 46 -8.61 -3.48 24.65
N MET A 47 -9.45 -3.91 23.71
CA MET A 47 -10.83 -4.33 23.96
C MET A 47 -11.03 -5.85 23.81
N LEU A 48 -9.94 -6.61 23.62
CA LEU A 48 -9.99 -8.06 23.63
C LEU A 48 -10.21 -8.57 25.06
N ASP A 49 -11.25 -9.37 25.23
CA ASP A 49 -11.60 -10.01 26.50
C ASP A 49 -11.52 -11.54 26.34
N GLU A 50 -11.25 -12.25 27.44
CA GLU A 50 -10.93 -13.69 27.40
C GLU A 50 -12.06 -14.54 26.78
N ASP A 51 -13.30 -14.08 26.92
CA ASP A 51 -14.50 -14.76 26.40
C ASP A 51 -14.57 -14.84 24.87
N ASN A 52 -13.79 -14.03 24.14
CA ASN A 52 -13.87 -13.94 22.67
C ASN A 52 -12.53 -14.24 21.95
N ILE A 53 -11.59 -14.88 22.64
CA ILE A 53 -10.22 -15.11 22.15
C ILE A 53 -10.19 -15.85 20.79
N GLU A 54 -10.99 -16.90 20.60
CA GLU A 54 -10.94 -17.69 19.36
C GLU A 54 -11.49 -16.94 18.14
N GLU A 55 -12.55 -16.15 18.33
CA GLU A 55 -13.11 -15.33 17.26
C GLU A 55 -12.16 -14.17 16.90
N CYS A 56 -11.53 -13.55 17.90
CA CYS A 56 -10.52 -12.53 17.69
C CYS A 56 -9.27 -13.11 17.00
N ARG A 57 -8.87 -14.34 17.35
CA ARG A 57 -7.79 -15.06 16.69
C ARG A 57 -8.05 -15.26 15.19
N GLY A 58 -9.30 -15.57 14.82
CA GLY A 58 -9.72 -15.66 13.41
C GLY A 58 -9.46 -14.36 12.65
N HIS A 59 -10.00 -13.25 13.14
CA HIS A 59 -9.85 -11.93 12.52
C HIS A 59 -8.38 -11.46 12.45
N LEU A 60 -7.58 -11.77 13.47
CA LEU A 60 -6.15 -11.46 13.47
C LEU A 60 -5.37 -12.23 12.40
N LEU A 61 -5.73 -13.50 12.15
CA LEU A 61 -5.14 -14.28 11.07
C LEU A 61 -5.51 -13.72 9.70
N GLU A 62 -6.74 -13.24 9.53
CA GLU A 62 -7.17 -12.58 8.29
C GLU A 62 -6.45 -11.25 8.06
N LEU A 63 -6.35 -10.41 9.10
CA LEU A 63 -5.56 -9.17 9.05
C LEU A 63 -4.09 -9.44 8.69
N ASN A 64 -3.50 -10.52 9.19
CA ASN A 64 -2.13 -10.91 8.86
C ASN A 64 -1.99 -11.28 7.37
N ARG A 65 -2.90 -12.11 6.83
CA ARG A 65 -2.91 -12.46 5.40
C ARG A 65 -3.05 -11.23 4.51
N VAL A 66 -3.95 -10.31 4.91
CA VAL A 66 -4.14 -9.05 4.22
C VAL A 66 -2.88 -8.19 4.27
N GLN A 67 -2.18 -8.13 5.42
CA GLN A 67 -0.92 -7.40 5.55
C GLN A 67 0.19 -7.95 4.63
N GLU A 68 0.27 -9.27 4.47
CA GLU A 68 1.20 -9.90 3.52
C GLU A 68 0.90 -9.46 2.08
N HIS A 69 -0.38 -9.41 1.72
CA HIS A 69 -0.80 -8.99 0.39
C HIS A 69 -0.52 -7.51 0.12
N LEU A 70 -0.85 -6.63 1.07
CA LEU A 70 -0.52 -5.20 1.02
C LEU A 70 1.00 -4.97 0.84
N THR A 71 1.82 -5.75 1.56
CA THR A 71 3.28 -5.67 1.44
C THR A 71 3.74 -6.06 0.04
N SER A 72 3.17 -7.11 -0.54
CA SER A 72 3.46 -7.53 -1.92
C SER A 72 3.08 -6.45 -2.94
N LEU A 73 1.86 -5.89 -2.84
CA LEU A 73 1.39 -4.81 -3.71
C LEU A 73 2.29 -3.57 -3.61
N ALA A 74 2.65 -3.16 -2.40
CA ALA A 74 3.54 -2.02 -2.19
C ALA A 74 4.93 -2.24 -2.83
N VAL A 75 5.48 -3.45 -2.73
CA VAL A 75 6.74 -3.81 -3.40
C VAL A 75 6.61 -3.74 -4.92
N GLN A 76 5.53 -4.27 -5.50
CA GLN A 76 5.27 -4.23 -6.93
C GLN A 76 5.09 -2.79 -7.45
N ALA A 77 4.32 -1.97 -6.72
CA ALA A 77 4.13 -0.56 -7.03
C ALA A 77 5.46 0.21 -7.02
N ARG A 78 6.28 0.00 -5.98
CA ARG A 78 7.62 0.59 -5.89
C ARG A 78 8.50 0.20 -7.07
N ASP A 79 8.52 -1.08 -7.44
CA ASP A 79 9.36 -1.59 -8.52
C ASP A 79 8.89 -1.04 -9.89
N THR A 80 7.57 -0.88 -10.08
CA THR A 80 6.97 -0.24 -11.26
C THR A 80 7.41 1.22 -11.38
N LEU A 81 7.24 2.02 -10.32
CA LEU A 81 7.67 3.42 -10.27
C LEU A 81 9.18 3.57 -10.56
N ARG A 82 10.00 2.65 -10.03
CA ARG A 82 11.44 2.64 -10.27
C ARG A 82 11.77 2.40 -11.75
N GLN A 83 11.08 1.47 -12.40
CA GLN A 83 11.26 1.18 -13.83
C GLN A 83 10.84 2.38 -14.70
N GLU A 84 9.72 3.02 -14.37
CA GLU A 84 9.23 4.21 -15.09
C GLU A 84 10.21 5.38 -14.97
N LEU A 85 10.74 5.64 -13.76
CA LEU A 85 11.76 6.67 -13.54
C LEU A 85 13.05 6.37 -14.32
N GLN A 86 13.47 5.11 -14.38
CA GLN A 86 14.64 4.70 -15.17
C GLN A 86 14.40 4.90 -16.67
N ARG A 87 13.23 4.51 -17.19
CA ARG A 87 12.86 4.73 -18.60
C ARG A 87 12.86 6.22 -18.94
N SER A 88 12.23 7.05 -18.10
CA SER A 88 12.19 8.51 -18.29
C SER A 88 13.59 9.13 -18.32
N ARG A 89 14.51 8.68 -17.44
CA ARG A 89 15.91 9.13 -17.45
C ARG A 89 16.64 8.75 -18.73
N LEU A 90 16.49 7.50 -19.19
CA LEU A 90 17.11 7.03 -20.43
C LEU A 90 16.58 7.79 -21.65
N GLU A 91 15.27 8.06 -21.69
CA GLU A 91 14.64 8.82 -22.77
C GLU A 91 15.14 10.27 -22.81
N ARG A 92 15.24 10.95 -21.66
CA ARG A 92 15.87 12.28 -21.57
C ARG A 92 17.32 12.27 -22.05
N GLN A 93 18.10 11.25 -21.68
CA GLN A 93 19.48 11.12 -22.13
C GLN A 93 19.57 10.94 -23.65
N ARG A 94 18.70 10.11 -24.24
CA ARG A 94 18.61 9.95 -25.71
C ARG A 94 18.25 11.25 -26.40
N MET A 95 17.23 11.97 -25.92
CA MET A 95 16.81 13.26 -26.49
C MET A 95 17.91 14.31 -26.43
N ASN A 96 18.68 14.37 -25.33
CA ASN A 96 19.83 15.26 -25.22
C ASN A 96 20.94 14.89 -26.22
N GLY A 97 21.18 13.59 -26.44
CA GLY A 97 22.13 13.11 -27.45
C GLY A 97 21.71 13.49 -28.88
N TYR A 98 20.42 13.37 -29.22
CA TYR A 98 19.90 13.82 -30.52
C TYR A 98 20.03 15.33 -30.71
N HIS A 99 19.72 16.14 -29.69
CA HIS A 99 19.93 17.59 -29.75
C HIS A 99 21.40 17.97 -29.96
N GLN A 100 22.33 17.30 -29.28
CA GLN A 100 23.76 17.54 -29.46
C GLN A 100 24.25 17.15 -30.87
N ALA A 101 23.79 16.01 -31.40
CA ALA A 101 24.17 15.56 -32.74
C ALA A 101 23.62 16.47 -33.85
N ILE A 102 22.38 16.95 -33.72
CA ILE A 102 21.77 17.91 -34.66
C ILE A 102 22.48 19.27 -34.57
N GLY A 103 22.83 19.73 -33.36
CA GLY A 103 23.58 20.97 -33.16
C GLY A 103 24.98 20.96 -33.78
N GLN A 104 25.66 19.81 -33.79
CA GLN A 104 26.96 19.66 -34.47
C GLN A 104 26.84 19.52 -35.99
N ALA A 105 25.72 19.01 -36.50
CA ALA A 105 25.49 18.87 -37.95
C ALA A 105 25.07 20.18 -38.64
N LEU A 106 24.72 21.22 -37.88
CA LEU A 106 24.30 22.53 -38.36
C LEU A 106 25.39 23.63 -38.22
N GLN A 107 26.59 23.28 -37.74
CA GLN A 107 27.79 24.13 -37.75
C GLN A 107 28.70 23.80 -38.92
#